data_AF-A0A0V1AJU9-F1
#
_entry.id   AF-A0A0V1AJU9-F1
#
_cell.length_a   1.000
_cell.length_b   1.000
_cell.length_c   1.000
_cell.angle_alpha   90.00
_cell.angle_beta   90.00
_cell.angle_gamma   90.00
#
_symmetry.space_group_name_H-M   'P 1'
#
loop_
_entity.id
_entity.type
_entity.pdbx_description
1 polymer ?
#
loop_
_entity_poly.entity_id
_entity_poly.type
_entity_poly.pdbx_seq_one_letter_code
_entity_poly.pdbx_strand_id
1 'polypeptide(L)'
;LKSFFKAPGTVDCEGGLKASYTISLNIAKKAQSYTIGEEIVIPAIKEVIETVMKKDSEPVLKCIPLSAKTVQRRIDEMASDVEKILVSELQHSKFSIQLDESAFGCSNVLMA
;
A
#
# COMPACT_ATOMS: atom_id res chain seq x y z
N LEU A 1 16.06 -28.62 7.83
CA LEU A 1 14.73 -28.62 7.17
C LEU A 1 13.65 -28.77 8.23
N LYS A 2 12.90 -27.71 8.58
CA LYS A 2 11.63 -27.86 9.30
C LYS A 2 10.57 -27.18 8.45
N SER A 3 9.91 -27.93 7.59
CA SER A 3 8.67 -27.46 6.94
C SER A 3 7.57 -27.55 8.00
N PHE A 4 7.18 -26.40 8.54
CA PHE A 4 5.97 -26.33 9.35
C PHE A 4 4.78 -26.46 8.42
N PHE A 5 4.22 -27.67 8.35
CA PHE A 5 2.92 -27.90 7.73
C PHE A 5 1.91 -27.01 8.46
N LYS A 6 1.45 -25.96 7.78
CA LYS A 6 0.37 -25.11 8.25
C LYS A 6 -0.89 -25.97 8.36
N ALA A 7 -1.46 -26.05 9.55
CA ALA A 7 -2.66 -26.85 9.79
C ALA A 7 -3.79 -26.40 8.84
N PRO A 8 -4.48 -27.33 8.17
CA PRO A 8 -5.61 -26.99 7.30
C PRO A 8 -6.69 -26.29 8.13
N GLY A 9 -7.01 -25.05 7.76
CA GLY A 9 -8.01 -24.22 8.44
C GLY A 9 -7.49 -23.01 9.20
N THR A 10 -6.17 -22.80 9.29
CA THR A 10 -5.62 -21.58 9.92
C THR A 10 -5.49 -20.44 8.91
N VAL A 11 -6.07 -19.28 9.24
CA VAL A 11 -5.93 -18.07 8.40
C VAL A 11 -4.48 -17.62 8.37
N ASP A 12 -4.01 -17.24 7.18
CA ASP A 12 -2.67 -16.71 6.98
C ASP A 12 -2.60 -15.20 7.15
N CYS A 13 -2.29 -14.75 8.37
CA CYS A 13 -2.18 -13.32 8.63
C CYS A 13 -0.96 -12.66 7.97
N GLU A 14 0.13 -13.39 7.69
CA GLU A 14 1.25 -12.85 6.91
C GLU A 14 0.85 -12.62 5.46
N GLY A 15 0.17 -13.60 4.85
CA GLY A 15 -0.48 -13.44 3.54
C GLY A 15 -1.51 -12.32 3.52
N GLY A 16 -2.30 -12.16 4.58
CA GLY A 16 -3.27 -11.07 4.73
C GLY A 16 -2.60 -9.69 4.80
N LEU A 17 -1.50 -9.57 5.52
CA LEU A 17 -0.70 -8.34 5.56
C LEU A 17 -0.15 -8.01 4.17
N LYS A 18 0.43 -8.98 3.45
CA LYS A 18 0.91 -8.78 2.07
C LYS A 18 -0.22 -8.35 1.12
N ALA A 19 -1.40 -8.97 1.24
CA ALA A 19 -2.58 -8.60 0.47
C ALA A 19 -2.99 -7.16 0.74
N SER A 20 -2.99 -6.74 2.02
CA SER A 20 -3.36 -5.38 2.39
C SER A 20 -2.43 -4.30 1.82
N TYR A 21 -1.11 -4.52 1.78
CA TYR A 21 -0.17 -3.63 1.07
C TYR A 21 -0.41 -3.60 -0.44
N THR A 22 -0.67 -4.77 -1.04
CA THR A 22 -0.93 -4.88 -2.48
C THR A 22 -2.19 -4.12 -2.87
N ILE A 23 -3.25 -4.21 -2.05
CA ILE A 23 -4.50 -3.47 -2.26
C ILE A 23 -4.27 -1.97 -2.09
N SER A 24 -3.59 -1.53 -1.02
CA SER A 24 -3.21 -0.11 -0.83
C SER A 24 -2.42 0.45 -2.01
N LEU A 25 -1.46 -0.31 -2.54
CA LEU A 25 -0.69 0.09 -3.72
C LEU A 25 -1.58 0.28 -4.96
N ASN A 26 -2.54 -0.61 -5.16
CA ASN A 26 -3.48 -0.52 -6.27
C ASN A 26 -4.43 0.69 -6.13
N ILE A 27 -4.84 1.03 -4.91
CA ILE A 27 -5.62 2.24 -4.62
C ILE A 27 -4.82 3.48 -5.01
N ALA A 28 -3.56 3.57 -4.57
CA ALA A 28 -2.67 4.69 -4.90
C ALA A 28 -2.45 4.81 -6.43
N LYS A 29 -2.11 3.70 -7.10
CA LYS A 29 -1.86 3.68 -8.55
C LYS A 29 -3.06 4.14 -9.39
N LYS A 30 -4.27 3.91 -8.89
CA LYS A 30 -5.52 4.31 -9.56
C LYS A 30 -6.07 5.65 -9.08
N ALA A 31 -5.31 6.38 -8.25
CA ALA A 31 -5.71 7.63 -7.62
C ALA A 31 -7.11 7.57 -6.97
N GLN A 32 -7.41 6.46 -6.28
CA GLN A 32 -8.71 6.25 -5.61
C GLN A 32 -8.70 6.80 -4.18
N SER A 33 -9.89 7.06 -3.63
CA SER A 33 -10.06 7.42 -2.22
C SER A 33 -9.50 6.35 -1.29
N TYR A 34 -8.92 6.74 -0.16
CA TYR A 34 -8.48 5.82 0.88
C TYR A 34 -9.64 5.03 1.51
N THR A 35 -10.87 5.55 1.46
CA THR A 35 -12.08 4.91 1.98
C THR A 35 -12.55 3.70 1.17
N ILE A 36 -12.08 3.55 -0.07
CA ILE A 36 -12.52 2.47 -0.97
C ILE A 36 -12.27 1.07 -0.37
N GLY A 37 -11.23 0.95 0.47
CA GLY A 37 -10.89 -0.29 1.16
C GLY A 37 -11.98 -0.76 2.12
N GLU A 38 -12.52 0.15 2.94
CA GLU A 38 -13.59 -0.17 3.90
C GLU A 38 -14.99 -0.12 3.30
N GLU A 39 -15.23 0.75 2.32
CA GLU A 39 -16.54 0.93 1.69
C GLU A 39 -16.88 -0.16 0.67
N ILE A 40 -15.89 -0.68 -0.06
CA ILE A 40 -16.13 -1.61 -1.18
C ILE A 40 -15.34 -2.91 -1.04
N VAL A 41 -14.04 -2.83 -0.77
CA VAL A 41 -13.17 -4.03 -0.82
C VAL A 41 -13.49 -5.00 0.33
N ILE A 42 -13.62 -4.51 1.57
CA ILE A 42 -13.98 -5.34 2.73
C ILE A 42 -15.35 -6.01 2.51
N PRO A 43 -16.43 -5.28 2.14
CA PRO A 43 -17.72 -5.91 1.84
C PRO A 43 -17.66 -6.95 0.72
N ALA A 44 -16.89 -6.70 -0.35
CA ALA A 44 -16.75 -7.66 -1.44
C ALA A 44 -16.04 -8.95 -1.00
N ILE A 45 -14.96 -8.84 -0.20
CA ILE A 45 -14.26 -10.00 0.36
C ILE A 45 -15.20 -10.79 1.28
N LYS A 46 -15.94 -10.07 2.15
CA LYS A 46 -16.93 -10.67 3.05
C LYS A 46 -17.97 -11.48 2.28
N GLU A 47 -18.60 -10.87 1.27
CA GLU A 47 -19.63 -11.49 0.44
C GLU A 47 -19.13 -12.78 -0.20
N VAL A 48 -17.94 -12.76 -0.80
CA VAL A 48 -17.34 -13.96 -1.44
C VAL A 48 -17.09 -15.07 -0.42
N ILE A 49 -16.54 -14.75 0.75
CA ILE A 49 -16.24 -15.77 1.77
C ILE A 49 -17.52 -16.37 2.36
N GLU A 50 -18.51 -15.55 2.67
CA GLU A 50 -19.73 -15.99 3.34
C GLU A 50 -20.68 -16.71 2.38
N THR A 51 -20.81 -16.25 1.13
CA THR A 51 -21.76 -16.83 0.17
C THR A 51 -21.15 -17.96 -0.66
N VAL A 52 -19.98 -17.74 -1.26
CA VAL A 52 -19.35 -18.70 -2.17
C VAL A 52 -18.62 -19.78 -1.38
N MET A 53 -17.81 -19.37 -0.40
CA MET A 53 -17.03 -20.32 0.41
C MET A 53 -17.82 -20.90 1.58
N LYS A 54 -18.94 -20.28 1.98
CA LYS A 54 -19.77 -20.67 3.12
C LYS A 54 -18.96 -20.80 4.42
N LYS A 55 -18.08 -19.84 4.67
CA LYS A 55 -17.21 -19.78 5.86
C LYS A 55 -17.38 -18.46 6.60
N ASP A 56 -16.97 -18.45 7.86
CA ASP A 56 -16.84 -17.21 8.63
C ASP A 56 -15.73 -16.33 8.03
N SER A 57 -16.08 -15.10 7.67
CA SER A 57 -15.16 -14.12 7.07
C SER A 57 -14.31 -13.39 8.10
N GLU A 58 -14.76 -13.32 9.35
CA GLU A 58 -14.17 -12.45 10.36
C GLU A 58 -12.69 -12.76 10.64
N PRO A 59 -12.24 -14.02 10.72
CA PRO A 59 -10.83 -14.36 10.87
C PRO A 59 -9.96 -13.85 9.71
N VAL A 60 -10.48 -13.85 8.47
CA VAL A 60 -9.76 -13.37 7.28
C VAL A 60 -9.72 -11.84 7.26
N LEU A 61 -10.85 -11.19 7.51
CA LEU A 61 -10.94 -9.72 7.48
C LEU A 61 -10.04 -9.06 8.54
N LYS A 62 -9.88 -9.68 9.72
CA LYS A 62 -8.94 -9.24 10.76
C LYS A 62 -7.48 -9.24 10.29
N CYS A 63 -7.11 -10.13 9.37
CA CYS A 63 -5.77 -10.20 8.81
C CYS A 63 -5.53 -9.20 7.66
N ILE A 64 -6.57 -8.57 7.11
CA ILE A 64 -6.47 -7.65 5.95
C ILE A 64 -7.06 -6.28 6.32
N PRO A 65 -6.41 -5.49 7.19
CA PRO A 65 -6.97 -4.21 7.61
C PRO A 65 -6.90 -3.21 6.45
N LEU A 66 -8.03 -2.62 6.07
CA LEU A 66 -8.15 -1.72 4.91
C LEU A 66 -8.94 -0.43 5.23
N SER A 67 -9.00 -0.03 6.51
CA SER A 67 -9.57 1.29 6.85
C SER A 67 -8.78 2.41 6.19
N ALA A 68 -9.42 3.56 5.96
CA ALA A 68 -8.78 4.69 5.27
C ALA A 68 -7.42 5.07 5.88
N LYS A 69 -7.33 5.11 7.21
CA LYS A 69 -6.07 5.37 7.94
C LYS A 69 -5.00 4.33 7.65
N THR A 70 -5.38 3.06 7.58
CA THR A 70 -4.43 1.97 7.31
C THR A 70 -3.97 1.99 5.86
N VAL A 71 -4.88 2.27 4.92
CA VAL A 71 -4.56 2.42 3.50
C VAL A 71 -3.56 3.56 3.32
N GLN A 72 -3.84 4.74 3.87
CA GLN A 72 -2.94 5.89 3.86
C GLN A 72 -1.56 5.54 4.43
N ARG A 73 -1.51 5.03 5.67
CA ARG A 73 -0.25 4.66 6.33
C ARG A 73 0.62 3.74 5.48
N ARG A 74 0.02 2.72 4.84
CA ARG A 74 0.79 1.80 3.99
C ARG A 74 1.34 2.45 2.73
N ILE A 75 0.59 3.38 2.14
CA ILE A 75 1.05 4.15 0.98
C ILE A 75 2.23 5.01 1.41
N ASP A 76 2.13 5.70 2.55
CA ASP A 76 3.21 6.53 3.10
C ASP A 76 4.46 5.68 3.44
N GLU A 77 4.28 4.49 4.03
CA GLU A 77 5.36 3.55 4.31
C GLU A 77 6.07 3.08 3.03
N MET A 78 5.31 2.65 2.02
CA MET A 78 5.88 2.26 0.73
C MET A 78 6.60 3.43 0.03
N ALA A 79 6.04 4.63 0.08
CA ALA A 79 6.66 5.82 -0.49
C ALA A 79 7.97 6.16 0.24
N SER A 80 7.95 6.14 1.58
CA SER A 80 9.13 6.39 2.41
C SER A 80 10.24 5.36 2.17
N ASP A 81 9.89 4.09 1.97
CA ASP A 81 10.88 3.06 1.68
C ASP A 81 11.55 3.25 0.32
N VAL A 82 10.76 3.61 -0.72
CA VAL A 82 11.32 3.97 -2.04
C VAL A 82 12.21 5.21 -1.94
N GLU A 83 11.79 6.23 -1.20
CA GLU A 83 12.57 7.45 -0.98
C GLU A 83 13.91 7.13 -0.29
N LYS A 84 13.90 6.35 0.79
CA LYS A 84 15.11 5.95 1.52
C LYS A 84 16.08 5.20 0.62
N ILE A 85 15.58 4.25 -0.18
CA ILE A 85 16.40 3.50 -1.14
C ILE A 85 17.04 4.47 -2.13
N LEU A 86 16.24 5.35 -2.75
CA LEU A 86 16.74 6.30 -3.72
C LEU A 86 17.78 7.25 -3.13
N VAL A 87 17.52 7.80 -1.93
CA VAL A 87 18.46 8.69 -1.23
C VAL A 87 19.77 7.97 -0.94
N SER A 88 19.72 6.72 -0.45
CA SER A 88 20.91 5.92 -0.19
C SER A 88 21.76 5.73 -1.45
N GLU A 89 21.15 5.47 -2.61
CA GLU A 89 21.87 5.32 -3.88
C GLU A 89 22.46 6.65 -4.37
N LEU A 90 21.69 7.74 -4.26
CA LEU A 90 22.11 9.06 -4.72
C LEU A 90 23.23 9.66 -3.87
N GLN A 91 23.29 9.34 -2.57
CA GLN A 91 24.37 9.79 -1.67
C GLN A 91 25.76 9.36 -2.15
N HIS A 92 25.85 8.27 -2.93
CA HIS A 92 27.11 7.73 -3.43
C HIS A 92 27.32 7.99 -4.94
N SER A 93 26.44 8.79 -5.56
CA SER A 93 26.41 8.99 -7.00
C SER A 93 26.60 10.47 -7.36
N LYS A 94 27.28 10.75 -8.47
CA LYS A 94 27.23 12.09 -9.08
C LYS A 94 26.00 12.18 -9.96
N PHE A 95 25.13 13.13 -9.69
CA PHE A 95 23.94 13.40 -10.47
C PHE A 95 23.70 14.90 -10.56
N SER A 96 22.85 15.32 -11.51
CA SER A 96 22.38 16.69 -11.66
C SER A 96 20.86 16.67 -11.76
N ILE A 97 20.18 17.55 -11.03
CA ILE A 97 18.73 17.75 -11.14
C ILE A 97 18.51 19.00 -12.00
N GLN A 98 17.73 18.85 -13.07
CA GLN A 98 17.28 20.00 -13.87
C GLN A 98 16.03 20.60 -13.21
N LEU A 99 16.04 21.92 -13.00
CA LEU A 99 14.86 22.65 -12.54
C LEU A 99 14.12 23.18 -13.77
N ASP A 100 12.85 22.81 -13.92
CA ASP A 100 11.99 23.40 -14.94
C ASP A 100 11.43 24.73 -14.40
N GLU A 101 11.81 25.83 -15.03
CA GLU A 101 11.37 27.18 -14.67
C GLU A 101 9.85 27.34 -14.82
N SER A 102 9.19 26.53 -15.66
CA SER A 102 7.74 26.61 -15.87
C SER A 102 6.92 26.21 -14.64
N ALA A 103 7.52 25.46 -13.70
CA ALA A 103 6.90 25.07 -12.44
C ALA A 103 6.87 26.22 -11.40
N PHE A 104 7.69 27.26 -11.59
CA PHE A 104 7.76 28.41 -10.72
C PHE A 104 7.13 29.59 -11.44
N GLY A 105 5.84 29.84 -11.20
CA GLY A 105 5.04 30.90 -11.82
C GLY A 105 5.44 32.35 -11.51
N CYS A 106 6.71 32.62 -11.22
CA CYS A 106 7.25 33.96 -11.08
C CYS A 106 8.58 34.06 -11.84
N SER A 107 8.55 34.72 -12.99
CA SER A 107 9.70 35.48 -13.46
C SER A 107 10.23 36.32 -12.29
N ASN A 108 11.54 36.21 -12.00
CA ASN A 108 12.38 37.10 -11.18
C ASN A 108 13.02 36.51 -9.90
N VAL A 109 12.99 35.19 -9.65
CA VAL A 109 13.72 34.61 -8.48
C VAL A 109 15.13 34.08 -8.78
N LEU A 110 15.63 34.17 -10.02
CA LEU A 110 16.98 33.73 -10.42
C LEU A 110 18.03 34.86 -10.54
N MET A 111 17.85 35.97 -9.81
CA MET A 111 18.88 37.01 -9.66
C MET A 111 19.23 37.19 -8.18
N ALA A 112 20.09 36.31 -7.66
CA ALA A 112 20.93 36.55 -6.48
C ALA A 112 22.12 35.60 -6.49
#